data_AF-A0A1M7C7B9-F1
#
_entry.id   AF-A0A1M7C7B9-F1
#
_cell.length_a   1.000
_cell.length_b   1.000
_cell.length_c   1.000
_cell.angle_alpha   90.00
_cell.angle_beta   90.00
_cell.angle_gamma   90.00
#
_symmetry.space_group_name_H-M   'P 1'
#
loop_
_entity.id
_entity.type
_entity.pdbx_description
1 polymer ?
#
loop_
_entity_poly.entity_id
_entity_poly.type
_entity_poly.pdbx_seq_one_letter_code
_entity_poly.pdbx_strand_id
1 'polypeptide(L)'
;MFNDGVWVIKKLRAFIPEDPFEVLINGESMGRTKLLSFAKRVSNTSRFPQVLVIYSSGYLRLKAGADPTPPLPFGQSLVLGPAISGTSASCPKKTLFFHPQLKRVAIDTSQLNQGSTGRMLIRITNSPANRLRDSGTTNQIMDLTWLLALEEPHELASTLHVAGTFEFTEDVIPDPMQTKTFESMRLLQISSMFIDNVRHDVDALRLHTENDTATSSYDSSLANLLLPVTPHALNPAKPMFDSIHTDDAGWPNGNTPSYRIRINSTTGPTAGPIMVRAFFNNSQNLRHDNLGLWAFQQVPASIKKGTTGTINYTLIAGVNAHSLEEI
;
A
#
# COMPACT_ATOMS: atom_id res chain seq x y z
N MET A 1 -0.45 15.35 14.73
CA MET A 1 -0.93 16.42 15.60
C MET A 1 0.32 16.95 16.24
N PHE A 2 1.03 17.81 15.50
CA PHE A 2 2.44 18.15 15.70
C PHE A 2 2.77 19.18 14.61
N ASN A 3 3.59 20.18 14.94
CA ASN A 3 4.07 21.17 13.99
C ASN A 3 5.39 21.76 14.50
N ASP A 4 6.48 21.55 13.77
CA ASP A 4 7.80 22.12 14.07
C ASP A 4 8.21 23.22 13.06
N GLY A 5 7.27 23.66 12.21
CA GLY A 5 7.53 24.63 11.14
C GLY A 5 8.05 24.02 9.84
N VAL A 6 8.40 22.74 9.83
CA VAL A 6 8.82 21.96 8.64
C VAL A 6 7.83 20.83 8.38
N TRP A 7 7.46 20.08 9.40
CA TRP A 7 6.54 18.96 9.35
C TRP A 7 5.26 19.29 10.10
N VAL A 8 4.15 18.87 9.51
CA VAL A 8 2.82 18.99 10.09
C VAL A 8 2.17 17.62 10.06
N ILE A 9 1.83 17.09 11.23
CA ILE A 9 1.03 15.87 11.34
C ILE A 9 -0.35 16.32 11.81
N LYS A 10 -1.44 15.83 11.21
CA LYS A 10 -2.81 16.23 11.55
C LYS A 10 -3.78 15.05 11.52
N LYS A 11 -4.74 15.06 12.45
CA LYS A 11 -5.94 14.20 12.37
C LYS A 11 -6.89 14.83 11.38
N LEU A 12 -7.42 14.03 10.46
CA LEU A 12 -8.45 14.46 9.53
C LEU A 12 -9.77 13.78 9.88
N ARG A 13 -10.87 14.43 9.49
CA ARG A 13 -12.19 13.81 9.53
C ARG A 13 -12.37 13.03 8.24
N ALA A 14 -12.72 11.76 8.36
CA ALA A 14 -13.06 10.92 7.23
C ALA A 14 -14.15 9.94 7.67
N PHE A 15 -15.09 9.67 6.77
CA PHE A 15 -16.08 8.62 6.95
C PHE A 15 -15.44 7.30 6.51
N ILE A 16 -14.83 6.61 7.48
CA ILE A 16 -14.22 5.30 7.29
C ILE A 16 -15.00 4.33 8.18
N PRO A 17 -15.45 3.16 7.69
CA PRO A 17 -16.22 2.20 8.49
C PRO A 17 -15.46 1.75 9.74
N GLU A 18 -14.17 1.46 9.58
CA GLU A 18 -13.26 0.95 10.61
C GLU A 18 -13.17 1.84 11.85
N ASP A 19 -12.89 1.22 12.99
CA ASP A 19 -12.74 1.93 14.26
C ASP A 19 -11.52 2.87 14.25
N PRO A 20 -11.55 3.98 15.01
CA PRO A 20 -10.41 4.88 15.10
C PRO A 20 -9.26 4.24 15.88
N PHE A 21 -8.03 4.45 15.43
CA PHE A 21 -6.80 4.03 16.11
C PHE A 21 -6.25 5.11 17.05
N GLU A 22 -5.47 4.71 18.04
CA GLU A 22 -4.71 5.60 18.92
C GLU A 22 -3.49 6.20 18.19
N VAL A 23 -3.24 7.48 18.39
CA VAL A 23 -2.05 8.17 17.88
C VAL A 23 -1.12 8.50 19.04
N LEU A 24 0.13 8.05 18.96
CA LEU A 24 1.20 8.47 19.88
C LEU A 24 2.25 9.28 19.11
N ILE A 25 2.76 10.37 19.69
CA ILE A 25 3.90 11.11 19.16
C ILE A 25 4.95 11.21 20.26
N ASN A 26 6.14 10.66 20.01
CA ASN A 26 7.24 10.55 20.99
C ASN A 26 6.79 9.94 22.32
N GLY A 27 5.88 8.96 22.26
CA GLY A 27 5.31 8.28 23.43
C GLY A 27 4.08 8.95 24.06
N GLU A 28 3.79 10.21 23.73
CA GLU A 28 2.64 10.93 24.28
C GLU A 28 1.36 10.64 23.49
N SER A 29 0.25 10.38 24.20
CA SER A 29 -1.04 10.11 23.57
C SER A 29 -1.67 11.39 23.05
N MET A 30 -2.05 11.34 21.77
CA MET A 30 -2.67 12.45 21.06
C MET A 30 -4.16 12.18 20.80
N GLY A 31 -4.70 11.11 21.40
CA GLY A 31 -6.07 10.65 21.20
C GLY A 31 -6.24 9.81 19.93
N ARG A 32 -7.50 9.62 19.50
CA ARG A 32 -7.86 8.67 18.45
C ARG A 32 -8.26 9.35 17.13
N THR A 33 -8.06 8.67 16.01
CA THR A 33 -8.51 9.12 14.68
C THR A 33 -8.73 7.96 13.72
N LYS A 34 -9.50 8.18 12.65
CA LYS A 34 -9.61 7.25 11.53
C LYS A 34 -8.66 7.61 10.38
N LEU A 35 -8.17 8.86 10.33
CA LEU A 35 -7.32 9.35 9.25
C LEU A 35 -6.23 10.26 9.80
N LEU A 36 -4.98 9.89 9.55
CA LEU A 36 -3.81 10.67 9.93
C LEU A 36 -3.08 11.14 8.66
N SER A 37 -2.77 12.42 8.60
CA SER A 37 -2.03 13.03 7.49
C SER A 37 -0.70 13.60 7.96
N PHE A 38 0.30 13.45 7.11
CA PHE A 38 1.64 13.98 7.24
C PHE A 38 1.87 14.94 6.07
N ALA A 39 2.26 16.16 6.38
CA ALA A 39 2.55 17.20 5.42
C ALA A 39 3.92 17.78 5.70
N LYS A 40 4.67 18.09 4.64
CA LYS A 40 5.99 18.71 4.72
C LYS A 40 5.94 20.07 4.07
N ARG A 41 6.66 21.03 4.64
CA ARG A 41 6.83 22.36 4.06
C ARG A 41 7.68 22.28 2.80
N VAL A 42 7.24 22.92 1.72
CA VAL A 42 8.08 23.13 0.54
C VAL A 42 9.06 24.27 0.84
N SER A 43 10.35 24.01 0.64
CA SER A 43 11.45 24.95 0.87
C SER A 43 11.16 26.32 0.25
N ASN A 44 11.46 27.40 0.98
CA ASN A 44 11.23 28.79 0.56
C ASN A 44 9.76 29.15 0.25
N THR A 45 8.79 28.35 0.69
CA THR A 45 7.36 28.68 0.57
C THR A 45 6.64 28.60 1.93
N SER A 46 5.37 28.95 1.97
CA SER A 46 4.46 28.71 3.10
C SER A 46 3.56 27.47 2.90
N ARG A 47 3.78 26.69 1.84
CA ARG A 47 2.92 25.56 1.46
C ARG A 47 3.31 24.30 2.22
N PHE A 48 2.30 23.51 2.62
CA PHE A 48 2.44 22.23 3.34
C PHE A 48 1.64 21.13 2.61
N PRO A 49 2.13 20.65 1.48
CA PRO A 49 1.53 19.51 0.80
C PRO A 49 1.50 18.25 1.68
N GLN A 50 0.43 17.48 1.56
CA GLN A 50 0.30 16.19 2.24
C GLN A 50 1.13 15.14 1.52
N VAL A 51 2.15 14.57 2.15
CA VAL A 51 3.02 13.58 1.49
C VAL A 51 2.62 12.15 1.82
N LEU A 52 2.06 11.91 3.00
CA LEU A 52 1.62 10.59 3.45
C LEU A 52 0.27 10.71 4.18
N VAL A 53 -0.61 9.73 3.96
CA VAL A 53 -1.87 9.58 4.69
C VAL A 53 -2.05 8.13 5.12
N ILE A 54 -2.54 7.92 6.35
CA ILE A 54 -2.76 6.61 6.97
C ILE A 54 -4.21 6.50 7.43
N TYR A 55 -4.91 5.48 6.94
CA TYR A 55 -6.30 5.17 7.22
C TYR A 55 -6.42 4.08 8.30
N SER A 56 -7.50 4.08 9.08
CA SER A 56 -7.77 3.05 10.08
C SER A 56 -7.93 1.65 9.49
N SER A 57 -8.26 1.55 8.21
CA SER A 57 -8.32 0.30 7.44
C SER A 57 -6.95 -0.20 6.95
N GLY A 58 -5.84 0.44 7.36
CA GLY A 58 -4.50 0.05 6.92
C GLY A 58 -4.14 0.45 5.50
N TYR A 59 -4.98 1.25 4.85
CA TYR A 59 -4.63 1.91 3.60
C TYR A 59 -3.65 3.05 3.88
N LEU A 60 -2.67 3.19 2.99
CA LEU A 60 -1.66 4.23 2.96
C LEU A 60 -1.73 4.93 1.60
N ARG A 61 -1.53 6.24 1.58
CA ARG A 61 -1.36 7.00 0.34
C ARG A 61 -0.10 7.84 0.44
N LEU A 62 0.74 7.79 -0.57
CA LEU A 62 2.01 8.51 -0.67
C LEU A 62 2.03 9.36 -1.95
N LYS A 63 2.64 10.55 -1.89
CA LYS A 63 2.95 11.37 -3.08
C LYS A 63 4.25 12.15 -2.88
N ALA A 64 4.78 12.72 -3.97
CA ALA A 64 6.02 13.50 -3.96
C ALA A 64 5.95 14.77 -3.08
N GLY A 65 7.11 15.28 -2.68
CA GLY A 65 7.26 16.37 -1.71
C GLY A 65 7.09 17.79 -2.25
N ALA A 66 7.53 18.10 -3.47
CA ALA A 66 7.47 19.49 -3.97
C ALA A 66 6.05 19.98 -4.29
N ASP A 67 5.12 19.04 -4.47
CA ASP A 67 3.71 19.24 -4.80
C ASP A 67 3.46 20.45 -5.73
N PRO A 68 3.30 20.24 -7.05
CA PRO A 68 3.05 21.30 -8.02
C PRO A 68 1.82 22.14 -7.63
N THR A 69 1.62 23.26 -8.32
CA THR A 69 0.38 24.04 -8.19
C THR A 69 -0.48 23.78 -9.42
N PRO A 70 -1.67 23.16 -9.27
CA PRO A 70 -2.28 22.69 -8.02
C PRO A 70 -1.63 21.41 -7.45
N PRO A 71 -1.78 21.15 -6.12
CA PRO A 71 -1.35 19.92 -5.48
C PRO A 71 -1.75 18.64 -6.22
N LEU A 72 -0.82 17.69 -6.37
CA LEU A 72 -1.10 16.35 -6.89
C LEU A 72 -2.11 15.63 -5.98
N PRO A 73 -3.22 15.11 -6.49
CA PRO A 73 -3.98 14.12 -5.75
C PRO A 73 -3.17 12.85 -5.54
N PHE A 74 -3.64 11.99 -4.64
CA PHE A 74 -2.95 10.73 -4.35
C PHE A 74 -3.12 9.67 -5.43
N GLY A 75 -4.29 9.58 -6.07
CA GLY A 75 -4.65 8.62 -7.14
C GLY A 75 -4.60 7.13 -6.79
N GLN A 76 -3.73 6.72 -5.88
CA GLN A 76 -3.47 5.33 -5.53
C GLN A 76 -3.44 5.17 -4.01
N SER A 77 -3.77 3.97 -3.56
CA SER A 77 -3.67 3.57 -2.15
C SER A 77 -2.97 2.22 -2.03
N LEU A 78 -1.92 2.15 -1.23
CA LEU A 78 -1.29 0.90 -0.82
C LEU A 78 -2.05 0.32 0.38
N VAL A 79 -2.37 -0.97 0.35
CA VAL A 79 -2.95 -1.70 1.48
C VAL A 79 -1.84 -2.45 2.20
N LEU A 80 -1.69 -2.17 3.50
CA LEU A 80 -0.72 -2.87 4.34
C LEU A 80 -1.08 -4.36 4.44
N GLY A 81 -0.26 -5.18 3.80
CA GLY A 81 -0.41 -6.64 3.78
C GLY A 81 0.34 -7.37 4.90
N PRO A 82 0.32 -8.71 4.87
CA PRO A 82 -0.26 -9.54 3.80
C PRO A 82 -1.78 -9.72 3.90
N ALA A 83 -2.37 -10.20 2.81
CA ALA A 83 -3.75 -10.65 2.71
C ALA A 83 -3.82 -12.09 2.24
N ILE A 84 -4.84 -12.85 2.66
CA ILE A 84 -5.01 -14.24 2.26
C ILE A 84 -6.48 -14.55 1.98
N SER A 85 -6.76 -15.35 0.94
CA SER A 85 -8.08 -15.95 0.72
C SER A 85 -8.08 -17.40 1.18
N GLY A 86 -9.03 -17.77 2.02
CA GLY A 86 -9.12 -19.12 2.56
C GLY A 86 -10.21 -19.27 3.61
N THR A 87 -10.09 -20.31 4.40
CA THR A 87 -10.93 -20.57 5.57
C THR A 87 -10.09 -20.66 6.83
N SER A 88 -10.73 -20.43 7.96
CA SER A 88 -10.13 -20.54 9.30
C SER A 88 -11.17 -21.03 10.31
N ALA A 89 -10.77 -21.28 11.56
CA ALA A 89 -11.71 -21.68 12.60
C ALA A 89 -12.78 -20.61 12.87
N SER A 90 -12.40 -19.33 12.82
CA SER A 90 -13.31 -18.19 12.99
C SER A 90 -14.15 -17.88 11.75
N CYS A 91 -13.66 -18.27 10.55
CA CYS A 91 -14.29 -18.05 9.25
C CYS A 91 -14.34 -19.36 8.45
N PRO A 92 -15.33 -20.24 8.69
CA PRO A 92 -15.42 -21.53 8.01
C PRO A 92 -15.83 -21.43 6.54
N LYS A 93 -16.39 -20.28 6.12
CA LYS A 93 -16.67 -19.97 4.72
C LYS A 93 -15.45 -19.30 4.09
N LYS A 94 -15.27 -19.47 2.77
CA LYS A 94 -14.23 -18.78 2.03
C LYS A 94 -14.33 -17.27 2.26
N THR A 95 -13.25 -16.69 2.75
CA THR A 95 -13.14 -15.27 3.07
C THR A 95 -11.83 -14.74 2.50
N LEU A 96 -11.83 -13.49 2.03
CA LEU A 96 -10.61 -12.75 1.76
C LEU A 96 -10.29 -11.91 3.00
N PHE A 97 -9.28 -12.33 3.75
CA PHE A 97 -8.74 -11.60 4.88
C PHE A 97 -7.80 -10.53 4.33
N PHE A 98 -8.36 -9.34 4.08
CA PHE A 98 -7.78 -8.37 3.18
C PHE A 98 -7.03 -7.26 3.92
N HIS A 99 -7.77 -6.35 4.53
CA HIS A 99 -7.22 -5.11 5.07
C HIS A 99 -7.14 -5.20 6.60
N PRO A 100 -6.09 -4.67 7.24
CA PRO A 100 -6.00 -4.71 8.70
C PRO A 100 -6.88 -3.62 9.33
N GLN A 101 -7.29 -3.83 10.58
CA GLN A 101 -7.83 -2.77 11.43
C GLN A 101 -6.69 -2.22 12.27
N LEU A 102 -6.32 -0.95 12.11
CA LEU A 102 -5.27 -0.34 12.91
C LEU A 102 -5.74 -0.14 14.36
N LYS A 103 -4.87 -0.45 15.32
CA LYS A 103 -5.07 -0.18 16.75
C LYS A 103 -4.34 1.07 17.19
N ARG A 104 -3.08 1.20 16.76
CA ARG A 104 -2.18 2.26 17.19
C ARG A 104 -1.20 2.63 16.09
N VAL A 105 -0.94 3.93 15.97
CA VAL A 105 0.14 4.51 15.17
C VAL A 105 1.01 5.35 16.11
N ALA A 106 2.22 4.90 16.36
CA ALA A 106 3.22 5.60 17.17
C ALA A 106 4.29 6.22 16.28
N ILE A 107 4.54 7.51 16.45
CA ILE A 107 5.40 8.31 15.57
C ILE A 107 6.56 8.80 16.41
N ASP A 108 7.78 8.57 15.92
CA ASP A 108 9.01 9.09 16.49
C ASP A 108 9.54 10.19 15.57
N THR A 109 9.56 11.42 16.09
CA THR A 109 10.01 12.62 15.38
C THR A 109 11.44 13.03 15.76
N SER A 110 12.15 12.24 16.57
CA SER A 110 13.49 12.57 17.04
C SER A 110 14.54 12.68 15.92
N GLN A 111 14.32 11.96 14.81
CA GLN A 111 15.22 11.93 13.66
C GLN A 111 14.93 13.00 12.59
N LEU A 112 13.86 13.80 12.73
CA LEU A 112 13.50 14.83 11.74
C LEU A 112 14.54 15.95 11.65
N ASN A 113 15.23 16.24 12.76
CA ASN A 113 16.19 17.34 12.89
C ASN A 113 17.65 16.87 13.03
N GLN A 114 17.93 15.58 12.82
CA GLN A 114 19.28 15.02 12.92
C GLN A 114 19.92 14.94 11.53
N GLY A 115 20.76 15.91 11.20
CA GLY A 115 21.59 15.89 9.99
C GLY A 115 20.81 15.81 8.67
N SER A 116 21.49 15.37 7.62
CA SER A 116 20.99 15.35 6.23
C SER A 116 19.97 14.24 5.91
N THR A 117 19.46 13.50 6.90
CA THR A 117 18.57 12.35 6.65
C THR A 117 17.08 12.67 6.79
N GLY A 118 16.68 13.66 7.61
CA GLY A 118 15.29 14.16 7.71
C GLY A 118 14.19 13.09 7.84
N ARG A 119 14.49 11.95 8.49
CA ARG A 119 13.66 10.73 8.45
C ARG A 119 12.62 10.71 9.57
N MET A 120 11.41 10.24 9.25
CA MET A 120 10.36 9.98 10.23
C MET A 120 10.13 8.48 10.41
N LEU A 121 10.11 8.01 11.67
CA LEU A 121 9.78 6.62 11.99
C LEU A 121 8.34 6.51 12.49
N ILE A 122 7.60 5.55 11.95
CA ILE A 122 6.18 5.33 12.25
C ILE A 122 5.98 3.84 12.53
N ARG A 123 5.67 3.49 13.78
CA ARG A 123 5.31 2.12 14.17
C ARG A 123 3.79 1.98 14.17
N ILE A 124 3.30 0.97 13.47
CA ILE A 124 1.88 0.66 13.34
C ILE A 124 1.64 -0.74 13.91
N THR A 125 0.63 -0.88 14.75
CA THR A 125 0.15 -2.19 15.22
C THR A 125 -1.31 -2.34 14.87
N ASN A 126 -1.70 -3.50 14.35
CA ASN A 126 -3.11 -3.80 14.15
C ASN A 126 -3.84 -4.05 15.48
N SER A 127 -5.16 -4.05 15.42
CA SER A 127 -5.99 -4.58 16.49
C SER A 127 -6.24 -6.04 16.18
N PRO A 128 -6.00 -6.97 17.12
CA PRO A 128 -6.75 -8.21 17.08
C PRO A 128 -8.22 -7.79 17.16
N ALA A 129 -8.99 -8.08 16.12
CA ALA A 129 -10.35 -7.59 16.00
C ALA A 129 -11.17 -8.05 17.20
N ASN A 130 -11.72 -7.12 17.98
CA ASN A 130 -12.72 -7.45 18.99
C ASN A 130 -14.03 -7.76 18.27
N ARG A 131 -14.16 -9.01 17.77
CA ARG A 131 -15.37 -9.83 17.49
C ARG A 131 -16.69 -9.17 17.01
N LEU A 132 -16.72 -7.91 16.58
CA LEU A 132 -17.92 -7.28 16.01
C LEU A 132 -17.85 -7.38 14.49
N ARG A 133 -18.65 -8.36 14.04
CA ARG A 133 -18.64 -9.06 12.76
C ARG A 133 -19.40 -8.33 11.65
N ASP A 134 -19.01 -7.11 11.29
CA ASP A 134 -19.75 -6.38 10.23
C ASP A 134 -18.96 -6.19 8.93
N SER A 135 -17.62 -6.34 8.96
CA SER A 135 -16.76 -6.29 7.77
C SER A 135 -16.15 -7.65 7.50
N GLY A 136 -16.74 -8.41 6.56
CA GLY A 136 -16.28 -9.74 6.16
C GLY A 136 -14.90 -9.77 5.47
N THR A 137 -14.19 -8.63 5.38
CA THR A 137 -12.91 -8.48 4.67
C THR A 137 -11.76 -8.03 5.57
N THR A 138 -12.01 -7.71 6.84
CA THR A 138 -10.94 -7.31 7.77
C THR A 138 -10.04 -8.52 8.10
N ASN A 139 -8.73 -8.32 8.08
CA ASN A 139 -7.76 -9.35 8.46
C ASN A 139 -7.77 -9.53 9.98
N GLN A 140 -8.49 -10.56 10.43
CA GLN A 140 -8.66 -10.94 11.85
C GLN A 140 -7.88 -12.20 12.23
N ILE A 141 -7.19 -12.82 11.27
CA ILE A 141 -6.53 -14.12 11.42
C ILE A 141 -5.01 -13.99 11.51
N MET A 142 -4.51 -12.76 11.43
CA MET A 142 -3.11 -12.42 11.57
C MET A 142 -2.94 -11.29 12.59
N ASP A 143 -1.97 -11.43 13.47
CA ASP A 143 -1.41 -10.32 14.22
C ASP A 143 -0.36 -9.63 13.34
N LEU A 144 -0.50 -8.33 13.14
CA LEU A 144 0.25 -7.57 12.15
C LEU A 144 0.88 -6.33 12.77
N THR A 145 2.17 -6.15 12.51
CA THR A 145 2.93 -4.96 12.93
C THR A 145 3.76 -4.46 11.77
N TRP A 146 3.88 -3.14 11.65
CA TRP A 146 4.72 -2.49 10.66
C TRP A 146 5.61 -1.44 11.31
N LEU A 147 6.85 -1.36 10.85
CA LEU A 147 7.72 -0.22 11.02
C LEU A 147 7.86 0.47 9.67
N LEU A 148 7.33 1.69 9.58
CA LEU A 148 7.50 2.54 8.42
C LEU A 148 8.60 3.56 8.69
N ALA A 149 9.31 3.89 7.62
CA ALA A 149 10.33 4.91 7.61
C ALA A 149 10.14 5.79 6.39
N LEU A 150 9.61 6.99 6.62
CA LEU A 150 9.45 8.01 5.60
C LEU A 150 10.77 8.78 5.54
N GLU A 151 11.49 8.64 4.42
CA GLU A 151 12.65 9.49 4.14
C GLU A 151 12.19 10.93 3.92
N GLU A 152 13.13 11.87 3.97
CA GLU A 152 12.80 13.25 3.66
C GLU A 152 12.24 13.36 2.23
N PRO A 153 10.99 13.82 2.03
CA PRO A 153 10.42 14.03 0.71
C PRO A 153 11.26 15.05 -0.08
N HIS A 154 11.58 14.66 -1.32
CA HIS A 154 12.24 15.48 -2.32
C HIS A 154 11.22 16.03 -3.32
N GLU A 155 11.70 16.86 -4.26
CA GLU A 155 10.81 17.53 -5.20
C GLU A 155 10.08 16.54 -6.11
N LEU A 156 10.81 15.57 -6.66
CA LEU A 156 10.28 14.64 -7.67
C LEU A 156 9.71 13.36 -7.07
N ALA A 157 10.05 13.01 -5.82
CA ALA A 157 9.57 11.79 -5.20
C ALA A 157 9.59 11.80 -3.67
N SER A 158 8.85 10.86 -3.10
CA SER A 158 8.92 10.48 -1.69
C SER A 158 9.19 8.98 -1.57
N THR A 159 10.05 8.61 -0.63
CA THR A 159 10.41 7.21 -0.35
C THR A 159 9.88 6.79 1.02
N LEU A 160 9.19 5.64 1.05
CA LEU A 160 8.70 5.00 2.26
C LEU A 160 9.21 3.57 2.33
N HIS A 161 10.04 3.27 3.33
CA HIS A 161 10.38 1.89 3.65
C HIS A 161 9.33 1.30 4.56
N VAL A 162 8.91 0.08 4.26
CA VAL A 162 7.93 -0.68 5.03
C VAL A 162 8.55 -2.00 5.45
N ALA A 163 8.62 -2.22 6.76
CA ALA A 163 9.02 -3.50 7.34
C ALA A 163 7.83 -4.09 8.12
N GLY A 164 7.17 -5.09 7.54
CA GLY A 164 6.01 -5.75 8.12
C GLY A 164 6.36 -7.12 8.72
N THR A 165 5.72 -7.45 9.85
CA THR A 165 5.76 -8.77 10.48
C THR A 165 4.34 -9.27 10.67
N PHE A 166 4.14 -10.58 10.48
CA PHE A 166 2.85 -11.23 10.69
C PHE A 166 2.98 -12.55 11.44
N GLU A 167 1.96 -12.87 12.23
CA GLU A 167 1.77 -14.18 12.86
C GLU A 167 0.33 -14.65 12.65
N PHE A 168 0.15 -15.88 12.17
CA PHE A 168 -1.19 -16.49 12.06
C PHE A 168 -1.73 -16.87 13.44
N THR A 169 -2.88 -16.30 13.82
CA THR A 169 -3.48 -16.50 15.16
C THR A 169 -4.36 -17.76 15.26
N GLU A 170 -4.65 -18.38 14.11
CA GLU A 170 -5.38 -19.64 13.97
C GLU A 170 -4.88 -20.45 12.76
N ASP A 171 -5.29 -21.72 12.67
CA ASP A 171 -5.03 -22.55 11.50
C ASP A 171 -5.82 -22.01 10.30
N VAL A 172 -5.17 -21.97 9.14
CA VAL A 172 -5.73 -21.44 7.90
C VAL A 172 -5.55 -22.43 6.77
N ILE A 173 -6.61 -22.62 5.99
CA ILE A 173 -6.59 -23.39 4.75
C ILE A 173 -6.76 -22.39 3.61
N PRO A 174 -5.68 -22.04 2.87
CA PRO A 174 -5.78 -21.15 1.73
C PRO A 174 -6.72 -21.73 0.66
N ASP A 175 -7.42 -20.87 -0.07
CA ASP A 175 -8.34 -21.28 -1.12
C ASP A 175 -7.59 -22.10 -2.19
N PRO A 176 -7.93 -23.38 -2.41
CA PRO A 176 -7.16 -24.24 -3.32
C PRO A 176 -7.19 -23.77 -4.77
N MET A 177 -8.29 -23.14 -5.21
CA MET A 177 -8.44 -22.65 -6.59
C MET A 177 -7.56 -21.42 -6.83
N GLN A 178 -7.59 -20.45 -5.91
CA GLN A 178 -6.71 -19.29 -5.97
C GLN A 178 -5.26 -19.67 -5.70
N THR A 179 -4.98 -20.71 -4.91
CA THR A 179 -3.61 -21.20 -4.73
C THR A 179 -3.04 -21.75 -6.03
N LYS A 180 -3.85 -22.43 -6.86
CA LYS A 180 -3.44 -22.88 -8.20
C LYS A 180 -3.13 -21.72 -9.16
N THR A 181 -3.83 -20.60 -9.01
CA THR A 181 -3.57 -19.37 -9.79
C THR A 181 -2.63 -18.41 -9.08
N PHE A 182 -2.06 -18.83 -7.94
CA PHE A 182 -1.14 -18.09 -7.07
C PHE A 182 -1.72 -16.83 -6.41
N GLU A 183 -3.04 -16.65 -6.40
CA GLU A 183 -3.72 -15.47 -5.88
C GLU A 183 -4.19 -15.59 -4.43
N SER A 184 -4.00 -16.76 -3.82
CA SER A 184 -4.50 -17.01 -2.46
C SER A 184 -3.77 -16.19 -1.41
N MET A 185 -2.50 -15.84 -1.59
CA MET A 185 -1.72 -15.01 -0.66
C MET A 185 -1.13 -13.81 -1.39
N ARG A 186 -1.53 -12.62 -0.96
CA ARG A 186 -1.05 -11.34 -1.47
C ARG A 186 -0.09 -10.74 -0.45
N LEU A 187 1.13 -10.47 -0.89
CA LEU A 187 2.17 -9.85 -0.05
C LEU A 187 1.82 -8.39 0.27
N LEU A 188 1.34 -7.69 -0.75
CA LEU A 188 0.86 -6.30 -0.69
C LEU A 188 -0.08 -6.03 -1.87
N GLN A 189 -0.88 -4.97 -1.75
CA GLN A 189 -1.83 -4.58 -2.78
C GLN A 189 -1.89 -3.07 -2.94
N ILE A 190 -2.15 -2.61 -4.16
CA ILE A 190 -2.45 -1.24 -4.54
C ILE A 190 -3.91 -1.22 -5.05
N SER A 191 -4.62 -0.16 -4.70
CA SER A 191 -5.96 0.18 -5.16
C SER A 191 -5.88 1.51 -5.90
N SER A 192 -6.49 1.58 -7.07
CA SER A 192 -6.46 2.74 -7.97
C SER A 192 -7.69 2.72 -8.90
N MET A 193 -7.77 3.65 -9.85
CA MET A 193 -8.83 3.74 -10.84
C MET A 193 -8.28 3.68 -12.27
N PHE A 194 -8.92 2.88 -13.13
CA PHE A 194 -8.76 2.94 -14.58
C PHE A 194 -10.10 2.63 -15.25
N ILE A 195 -10.63 3.58 -16.02
CA ILE A 195 -11.86 3.40 -16.81
C ILE A 195 -11.51 3.35 -18.30
N ASP A 196 -10.72 4.32 -18.76
CA ASP A 196 -10.18 4.41 -20.12
C ASP A 196 -8.97 5.36 -20.17
N ASN A 197 -8.44 5.58 -21.38
CA ASN A 197 -7.26 6.41 -21.64
C ASN A 197 -7.45 7.90 -21.31
N VAL A 198 -8.66 8.34 -20.96
CA VAL A 198 -8.93 9.73 -20.54
C VAL A 198 -9.30 9.78 -19.05
N ARG A 199 -9.78 8.68 -18.48
CA ARG A 199 -10.34 8.60 -17.13
C ARG A 199 -9.62 7.53 -16.32
N HIS A 200 -8.53 7.92 -15.67
CA HIS A 200 -7.69 7.04 -14.89
C HIS A 200 -6.86 7.82 -13.86
N ASP A 201 -6.43 7.12 -12.82
CA ASP A 201 -5.37 7.57 -11.92
C ASP A 201 -4.01 6.97 -12.35
N VAL A 202 -4.05 5.76 -12.92
CA VAL A 202 -2.90 5.06 -13.53
C VAL A 202 -3.36 4.29 -14.76
N ASP A 203 -2.47 4.14 -15.73
CA ASP A 203 -2.78 3.59 -17.04
C ASP A 203 -1.88 2.42 -17.46
N ALA A 204 -0.88 2.06 -16.65
CA ALA A 204 -0.05 0.89 -16.96
C ALA A 204 0.56 0.20 -15.73
N LEU A 205 0.91 -1.06 -15.95
CA LEU A 205 1.72 -1.90 -15.06
C LEU A 205 3.08 -2.15 -15.71
N ARG A 206 4.16 -1.86 -14.99
CA ARG A 206 5.53 -2.16 -15.43
C ARG A 206 6.17 -3.21 -14.53
N LEU A 207 6.64 -4.30 -15.12
CA LEU A 207 7.27 -5.42 -14.42
C LEU A 207 8.76 -5.46 -14.73
N HIS A 208 9.61 -5.51 -13.70
CA HIS A 208 11.05 -5.66 -13.86
C HIS A 208 11.40 -7.15 -13.71
N THR A 209 11.60 -7.81 -14.85
CA THR A 209 11.95 -9.24 -14.93
C THR A 209 13.47 -9.41 -14.93
N GLU A 210 13.96 -10.65 -14.94
CA GLU A 210 15.40 -10.94 -14.88
C GLU A 210 16.20 -10.26 -16.01
N ASN A 211 15.65 -10.24 -17.23
CA ASN A 211 16.36 -9.79 -18.43
C ASN A 211 15.71 -8.59 -19.13
N ASP A 212 14.54 -8.12 -18.66
CA ASP A 212 13.77 -7.10 -19.37
C ASP A 212 12.79 -6.36 -18.46
N THR A 213 12.30 -5.21 -18.94
CA THR A 213 11.21 -4.45 -18.35
C THR A 213 9.97 -4.57 -19.24
N ALA A 214 8.95 -5.29 -18.79
CA ALA A 214 7.70 -5.45 -19.51
C ALA A 214 6.68 -4.39 -19.04
N THR A 215 6.28 -3.48 -19.92
CA THR A 215 5.20 -2.52 -19.63
C THR A 215 3.91 -2.98 -20.32
N SER A 216 2.84 -3.11 -19.55
CA SER A 216 1.49 -3.45 -20.01
C SER A 216 0.57 -2.27 -19.74
N SER A 217 0.21 -1.53 -20.79
CA SER A 217 -0.83 -0.51 -20.71
C SER A 217 -2.20 -1.16 -20.52
N TYR A 218 -3.03 -0.53 -19.71
CA TYR A 218 -4.42 -0.90 -19.57
C TYR A 218 -5.21 -0.39 -20.77
N ASP A 219 -6.22 -1.17 -21.15
CA ASP A 219 -7.18 -0.81 -22.17
C ASP A 219 -8.56 -1.25 -21.69
N SER A 220 -9.60 -0.46 -21.96
CA SER A 220 -10.96 -0.75 -21.49
C SER A 220 -11.49 -2.13 -21.91
N SER A 221 -11.00 -2.71 -23.01
CA SER A 221 -11.33 -4.09 -23.45
C SER A 221 -10.76 -5.18 -22.55
N LEU A 222 -9.76 -4.85 -21.71
CA LEU A 222 -9.15 -5.76 -20.75
C LEU A 222 -9.90 -5.81 -19.41
N ALA A 223 -11.01 -5.07 -19.27
CA ALA A 223 -11.82 -5.07 -18.07
C ALA A 223 -12.30 -6.49 -17.73
N ASN A 224 -12.29 -6.80 -16.44
CA ASN A 224 -12.64 -8.10 -15.84
C ASN A 224 -11.69 -9.25 -16.21
N LEU A 225 -10.49 -8.95 -16.74
CA LEU A 225 -9.43 -9.92 -16.96
C LEU A 225 -8.32 -9.75 -15.93
N LEU A 226 -7.69 -10.87 -15.55
CA LEU A 226 -6.45 -10.85 -14.78
C LEU A 226 -5.28 -10.51 -15.70
N LEU A 227 -4.51 -9.49 -15.33
CA LEU A 227 -3.40 -8.96 -16.08
C LEU A 227 -2.06 -9.09 -15.33
N PRO A 228 -0.92 -9.23 -16.01
CA PRO A 228 -0.84 -9.68 -17.42
C PRO A 228 -1.52 -11.05 -17.55
N VAL A 229 -1.97 -11.48 -18.73
CA VAL A 229 -2.70 -12.77 -18.88
C VAL A 229 -1.83 -13.94 -18.38
N THR A 230 -0.55 -13.92 -18.75
CA THR A 230 0.47 -14.85 -18.23
C THR A 230 1.32 -14.09 -17.20
N PRO A 231 1.34 -14.49 -15.92
CA PRO A 231 2.12 -13.79 -14.91
C PRO A 231 3.59 -14.10 -15.12
N HIS A 232 4.43 -13.09 -14.99
CA HIS A 232 5.87 -13.23 -15.06
C HIS A 232 6.47 -13.07 -13.67
N ALA A 233 7.48 -13.88 -13.37
CA ALA A 233 8.30 -13.70 -12.19
C ALA A 233 9.06 -12.38 -12.29
N LEU A 234 9.09 -11.63 -11.18
CA LEU A 234 9.98 -10.49 -11.06
C LEU A 234 11.44 -10.97 -10.99
N ASN A 235 12.38 -10.07 -11.30
CA ASN A 235 13.81 -10.33 -11.13
C ASN A 235 14.10 -10.79 -9.68
N PRO A 236 14.65 -12.00 -9.46
CA PRO A 236 14.86 -12.50 -8.10
C PRO A 236 15.93 -11.71 -7.32
N ALA A 237 16.90 -11.10 -7.99
CA ALA A 237 17.93 -10.29 -7.35
C ALA A 237 17.42 -8.90 -6.94
N LYS A 238 16.41 -8.39 -7.65
CA LYS A 238 15.77 -7.09 -7.34
C LYS A 238 14.27 -7.13 -7.70
N PRO A 239 13.42 -7.80 -6.90
CA PRO A 239 12.01 -7.94 -7.23
C PRO A 239 11.32 -6.58 -7.20
N MET A 240 10.87 -6.10 -8.35
CA MET A 240 10.39 -4.73 -8.50
C MET A 240 9.29 -4.63 -9.55
N PHE A 241 8.30 -3.79 -9.30
CA PHE A 241 7.25 -3.45 -10.26
C PHE A 241 6.74 -2.03 -10.01
N ASP A 242 6.17 -1.43 -11.05
CA ASP A 242 5.65 -0.07 -11.01
C ASP A 242 4.17 -0.04 -11.41
N SER A 243 3.38 0.76 -10.70
CA SER A 243 2.00 1.16 -11.04
C SER A 243 2.06 2.59 -11.53
N ILE A 244 2.00 2.77 -12.85
CA ILE A 244 2.42 4.01 -13.48
C ILE A 244 1.27 4.76 -14.13
N HIS A 245 1.42 6.07 -14.13
CA HIS A 245 0.65 7.00 -14.92
C HIS A 245 1.59 7.54 -16.01
N THR A 246 1.28 7.29 -17.27
CA THR A 246 2.15 7.65 -18.40
C THR A 246 1.88 9.03 -18.97
N ASP A 247 0.74 9.65 -18.61
CA ASP A 247 0.40 11.02 -18.97
C ASP A 247 0.19 11.93 -17.73
N ASP A 248 -0.08 13.22 -17.97
CA ASP A 248 -0.33 14.24 -16.95
C ASP A 248 -1.82 14.70 -16.92
N ALA A 249 -2.73 13.98 -17.57
CA ALA A 249 -4.05 14.50 -17.98
C ALA A 249 -5.26 13.64 -17.58
N GLY A 250 -5.09 12.47 -16.94
CA GLY A 250 -6.19 11.58 -16.53
C GLY A 250 -7.28 12.24 -15.66
N TRP A 251 -8.55 12.15 -16.05
CA TRP A 251 -9.68 12.65 -15.25
C TRP A 251 -10.11 11.64 -14.16
N PRO A 252 -10.58 12.10 -12.98
CA PRO A 252 -10.86 13.49 -12.61
C PRO A 252 -9.70 14.20 -11.91
N ASN A 253 -8.62 13.46 -11.64
CA ASN A 253 -7.58 13.86 -10.71
C ASN A 253 -6.40 14.59 -11.39
N GLY A 254 -6.32 14.56 -12.71
CA GLY A 254 -5.16 15.02 -13.47
C GLY A 254 -3.96 14.14 -13.19
N ASN A 255 -2.78 14.75 -13.07
CA ASN A 255 -1.56 14.02 -12.73
C ASN A 255 -1.65 13.41 -11.31
N THR A 256 -1.59 12.07 -11.23
CA THR A 256 -1.44 11.32 -9.99
C THR A 256 -0.09 10.59 -9.93
N PRO A 257 0.47 10.35 -8.73
CA PRO A 257 1.81 9.81 -8.59
C PRO A 257 1.94 8.40 -9.14
N SER A 258 3.05 8.13 -9.82
CA SER A 258 3.47 6.77 -10.16
C SER A 258 4.13 6.09 -8.95
N TYR A 259 3.80 4.83 -8.70
CA TYR A 259 4.38 4.05 -7.60
C TYR A 259 5.38 3.02 -8.12
N ARG A 260 6.58 3.01 -7.54
CA ARG A 260 7.53 1.89 -7.63
C ARG A 260 7.55 1.13 -6.33
N ILE A 261 7.38 -0.19 -6.42
CA ILE A 261 7.51 -1.10 -5.29
C ILE A 261 8.72 -1.99 -5.52
N ARG A 262 9.69 -1.92 -4.61
CA ARG A 262 10.81 -2.88 -4.53
C ARG A 262 10.61 -3.77 -3.32
N ILE A 263 10.43 -5.08 -3.54
CA ILE A 263 10.32 -6.05 -2.45
C ILE A 263 11.74 -6.44 -2.03
N ASN A 264 12.10 -6.05 -0.81
CA ASN A 264 13.45 -6.21 -0.27
C ASN A 264 13.67 -7.62 0.28
N SER A 265 12.67 -8.18 0.96
CA SER A 265 12.72 -9.55 1.48
C SER A 265 11.35 -10.05 1.90
N THR A 266 11.10 -11.36 1.75
CA THR A 266 9.95 -12.06 2.33
C THR A 266 10.41 -13.28 3.13
N THR A 267 9.72 -13.58 4.23
CA THR A 267 9.87 -14.83 5.00
C THR A 267 8.51 -15.33 5.43
N GLY A 268 8.43 -16.59 5.85
CA GLY A 268 7.20 -17.23 6.35
C GLY A 268 6.74 -18.37 5.45
N PRO A 269 5.43 -18.67 5.40
CA PRO A 269 4.90 -19.82 4.68
C PRO A 269 4.75 -19.53 3.19
N THR A 270 5.69 -18.80 2.58
CA THR A 270 5.66 -18.50 1.14
C THR A 270 6.89 -19.07 0.44
N ALA A 271 6.72 -19.50 -0.81
CA ALA A 271 7.78 -20.11 -1.61
C ALA A 271 7.66 -19.75 -3.10
N GLY A 272 8.75 -19.93 -3.83
CA GLY A 272 8.81 -19.66 -5.27
C GLY A 272 9.00 -18.18 -5.62
N PRO A 273 8.93 -17.82 -6.91
CA PRO A 273 9.13 -16.45 -7.36
C PRO A 273 7.99 -15.53 -6.92
N ILE A 274 8.31 -14.24 -6.77
CA ILE A 274 7.29 -13.20 -6.60
C ILE A 274 6.74 -12.84 -7.97
N MET A 275 5.43 -12.82 -8.08
CA MET A 275 4.71 -12.45 -9.29
C MET A 275 3.73 -11.32 -8.96
N VAL A 276 3.24 -10.64 -9.99
CA VAL A 276 2.36 -9.48 -9.87
C VAL A 276 1.16 -9.62 -10.80
N ARG A 277 -0.02 -9.25 -10.29
CA ARG A 277 -1.28 -9.27 -11.03
C ARG A 277 -2.04 -7.99 -10.84
N ALA A 278 -2.72 -7.55 -11.88
CA ALA A 278 -3.70 -6.49 -11.86
C ALA A 278 -5.06 -7.02 -12.30
N PHE A 279 -6.11 -6.38 -11.84
CA PHE A 279 -7.48 -6.63 -12.24
C PHE A 279 -8.27 -5.34 -12.09
N PHE A 280 -9.10 -5.02 -13.08
CA PHE A 280 -10.06 -3.94 -12.94
C PHE A 280 -11.44 -4.33 -13.45
N ASN A 281 -12.47 -3.89 -12.75
CA ASN A 281 -13.85 -4.08 -13.19
C ASN A 281 -14.23 -2.99 -14.19
N ASN A 282 -15.15 -3.30 -15.11
CA ASN A 282 -15.77 -2.24 -15.90
C ASN A 282 -16.55 -1.30 -14.96
N SER A 283 -16.28 0.00 -15.07
CA SER A 283 -16.90 1.05 -14.25
C SER A 283 -17.00 2.33 -15.07
N GLN A 284 -17.96 3.18 -14.73
CA GLN A 284 -18.04 4.56 -15.22
C GLN A 284 -18.01 5.56 -14.06
N ASN A 285 -17.84 5.08 -12.82
CA ASN A 285 -17.88 5.91 -11.63
C ASN A 285 -16.48 6.42 -11.30
N LEU A 286 -16.25 7.71 -11.52
CA LEU A 286 -14.99 8.42 -11.27
C LEU A 286 -14.63 8.57 -9.78
N ARG A 287 -15.50 8.14 -8.87
CA ARG A 287 -15.29 8.29 -7.42
C ARG A 287 -14.80 7.03 -6.75
N HIS A 288 -14.84 5.89 -7.44
CA HIS A 288 -14.51 4.59 -6.87
C HIS A 288 -13.34 3.97 -7.62
N ASP A 289 -12.33 3.58 -6.86
CA ASP A 289 -11.30 2.67 -7.32
C ASP A 289 -11.95 1.40 -7.88
N ASN A 290 -11.57 1.04 -9.10
CA ASN A 290 -12.01 -0.18 -9.77
C ASN A 290 -10.84 -1.06 -10.19
N LEU A 291 -9.60 -0.60 -10.01
CA LEU A 291 -8.36 -1.29 -10.34
C LEU A 291 -7.64 -1.72 -9.06
N GLY A 292 -7.32 -3.01 -8.97
CA GLY A 292 -6.46 -3.59 -7.95
C GLY A 292 -5.21 -4.19 -8.57
N LEU A 293 -4.07 -4.01 -7.91
CA LEU A 293 -2.77 -4.56 -8.29
C LEU A 293 -2.14 -5.22 -7.07
N TRP A 294 -1.64 -6.44 -7.14
CA TRP A 294 -1.03 -7.11 -5.99
C TRP A 294 0.17 -7.95 -6.38
N ALA A 295 1.15 -7.98 -5.47
CA ALA A 295 2.25 -8.93 -5.52
C ALA A 295 1.87 -10.16 -4.69
N PHE A 296 2.23 -11.34 -5.17
CA PHE A 296 1.88 -12.61 -4.54
C PHE A 296 3.01 -13.63 -4.66
N GLN A 297 2.92 -14.64 -3.81
CA GLN A 297 3.87 -15.74 -3.73
C GLN A 297 3.10 -17.00 -3.28
N GLN A 298 3.56 -18.18 -3.69
CA GLN A 298 2.84 -19.42 -3.40
C GLN A 298 2.84 -19.72 -1.91
N VAL A 299 1.75 -20.28 -1.39
CA VAL A 299 1.60 -20.75 -0.01
C VAL A 299 1.32 -22.27 0.04
N PRO A 300 1.63 -22.96 1.15
CA PRO A 300 1.25 -24.34 1.34
C PRO A 300 -0.28 -24.49 1.44
N ALA A 301 -0.77 -25.70 1.22
CA ALA A 301 -2.21 -26.02 1.31
C ALA A 301 -2.80 -25.86 2.72
N SER A 302 -1.96 -25.75 3.74
CA SER A 302 -2.35 -25.48 5.13
C SER A 302 -1.28 -24.67 5.83
N ILE A 303 -1.71 -23.69 6.63
CA ILE A 303 -0.84 -22.85 7.46
C ILE A 303 -1.26 -23.06 8.91
N LYS A 304 -0.30 -23.33 9.79
CA LYS A 304 -0.56 -23.59 11.20
C LYS A 304 -0.58 -22.29 12.00
N LYS A 305 -1.42 -22.26 13.03
CA LYS A 305 -1.36 -21.24 14.08
C LYS A 305 0.06 -21.08 14.60
N GLY A 306 0.48 -19.84 14.84
CA GLY A 306 1.83 -19.48 15.28
C GLY A 306 2.86 -19.43 14.16
N THR A 307 2.47 -19.69 12.90
CA THR A 307 3.35 -19.48 11.75
C THR A 307 3.61 -17.98 11.62
N THR A 308 4.89 -17.58 11.61
CA THR A 308 5.32 -16.19 11.48
C THR A 308 5.96 -15.93 10.12
N GLY A 309 5.98 -14.66 9.71
CA GLY A 309 6.77 -14.22 8.57
C GLY A 309 6.96 -12.71 8.53
N THR A 310 7.68 -12.25 7.52
CA THR A 310 8.02 -10.84 7.33
C THR A 310 7.88 -10.45 5.88
N ILE A 311 7.47 -9.21 5.61
CA ILE A 311 7.41 -8.64 4.26
C ILE A 311 8.00 -7.23 4.34
N ASN A 312 9.18 -7.07 3.73
CA ASN A 312 9.89 -5.80 3.70
C ASN A 312 9.93 -5.28 2.27
N TYR A 313 9.54 -4.02 2.07
CA TYR A 313 9.56 -3.38 0.75
C TYR A 313 9.80 -1.88 0.86
N THR A 314 10.20 -1.29 -0.25
CA THR A 314 10.30 0.15 -0.43
C THR A 314 9.24 0.59 -1.42
N LEU A 315 8.42 1.57 -1.03
CA LEU A 315 7.50 2.29 -1.91
C LEU A 315 8.12 3.65 -2.24
N ILE A 316 8.24 3.94 -3.53
CA ILE A 316 8.65 5.26 -4.04
C ILE A 316 7.45 5.83 -4.81
N ALA A 317 7.00 7.02 -4.42
CA ALA A 317 5.95 7.75 -5.12
C ALA A 317 6.58 8.94 -5.86
N GLY A 318 6.68 8.81 -7.18
CA GLY A 318 7.19 9.83 -8.08
C GLY A 318 6.06 10.71 -8.63
N VAL A 319 6.38 11.93 -9.06
CA VAL A 319 5.42 12.83 -9.74
C VAL A 319 4.94 12.28 -11.10
N ASN A 320 5.69 11.36 -11.70
CA ASN A 320 5.38 10.64 -12.95
C ASN A 320 6.32 9.43 -13.10
N ALA A 321 6.17 8.66 -14.19
CA ALA A 321 7.00 7.48 -14.44
C ALA A 321 8.50 7.81 -14.60
N HIS A 322 8.85 8.93 -15.22
CA HIS A 322 10.26 9.33 -15.44
C HIS A 322 11.00 9.64 -14.15
N SER A 323 10.33 10.29 -13.18
CA SER A 323 10.92 10.56 -11.88
C SER A 323 11.32 9.30 -11.11
N LEU A 324 10.77 8.13 -11.46
CA LEU A 324 11.17 6.86 -10.88
C LEU A 324 12.49 6.34 -11.48
N GLU A 325 12.90 6.78 -12.67
CA GLU A 325 14.13 6.34 -13.32
C GLU A 325 15.36 7.10 -12.83
N GLU A 326 15.16 8.27 -12.22
CA GLU A 326 16.21 9.13 -11.65
C GLU A 326 16.63 8.73 -10.21
N ILE A 327 16.00 7.69 -9.63
CA ILE A 327 16.15 7.23 -8.24
C ILE A 327 16.60 5.77 -8.21
#